data_AF-A0AA40GGM0-F1
#
_entry.id   AF-A0AA40GGM0-F1
#
_cell.length_a   1.000
_cell.length_b   1.000
_cell.length_c   1.000
_cell.angle_alpha   90.00
_cell.angle_beta   90.00
_cell.angle_gamma   90.00
#
_symmetry.space_group_name_H-M   'P 1'
#
loop_
_entity.id
_entity.type
_entity.pdbx_description
1 polymer ?
#
loop_
_entity_poly.entity_id
_entity_poly.type
_entity_poly.pdbx_seq_one_letter_code
_entity_poly.pdbx_strand_id
1 'polypeptide(L)' 'MKCFPYYIAINCEAFILCYTGEYLTSKSENITKSVYNFLWYELKPQNARIILLIILRSQRQLELTAGKFMRLSLEAFTN' A
#
# COMPACT_ATOMS: atom_id res chain seq x y z
N MET A 1 29.79 7.73 -22.29
CA MET A 1 29.30 6.36 -22.00
C MET A 1 29.24 5.98 -20.51
N LYS A 2 29.81 6.74 -19.57
CA LYS A 2 29.76 6.41 -18.12
C LYS A 2 28.41 6.72 -17.42
N CYS A 3 27.57 7.60 -17.99
CA CYS A 3 26.29 7.99 -17.38
C CYS A 3 25.15 6.98 -17.62
N PHE A 4 25.28 6.12 -18.63
CA PHE A 4 24.27 5.12 -18.98
C PHE A 4 23.95 4.14 -17.83
N PRO A 5 24.94 3.51 -17.16
CA PRO A 5 24.67 2.63 -16.03
C PRO A 5 24.07 3.39 -14.82
N TYR A 6 24.46 4.65 -14.59
CA TYR A 6 23.91 5.46 -13.50
C TYR A 6 22.44 5.81 -13.74
N TYR A 7 22.10 6.17 -14.98
CA TYR A 7 20.71 6.40 -15.38
C TYR A 7 19.85 5.16 -15.19
N ILE A 8 20.36 3.98 -15.58
CA ILE A 8 19.66 2.71 -15.38
C ILE A 8 19.45 2.43 -13.88
N ALA A 9 20.50 2.61 -13.06
CA ALA A 9 20.42 2.34 -11.63
C ALA A 9 19.32 3.17 -10.94
N ILE A 10 19.27 4.49 -11.21
CA ILE A 10 18.25 5.37 -10.64
C ILE A 10 16.84 4.96 -11.07
N ASN A 11 16.65 4.63 -12.36
CA ASN A 11 15.34 4.21 -12.85
C ASN A 11 14.92 2.87 -12.23
N CYS A 12 15.85 1.93 -12.04
CA CYS A 12 15.59 0.68 -11.35
C CYS A 12 15.19 0.92 -9.88
N GLU A 13 15.89 1.79 -9.16
CA GLU A 13 15.53 2.15 -7.77
C GLU A 13 14.14 2.77 -7.69
N ALA A 14 13.84 3.75 -8.54
CA ALA A 14 12.52 4.37 -8.61
C ALA A 14 11.42 3.33 -8.94
N PHE A 15 11.68 2.43 -9.88
CA PHE A 15 10.76 1.35 -10.24
C PHE A 15 10.48 0.42 -9.05
N ILE A 16 11.52 0.00 -8.32
CA ILE A 16 11.36 -0.88 -7.15
C ILE A 16 10.52 -0.20 -6.06
N LEU A 17 10.74 1.10 -5.81
CA LEU A 17 9.97 1.86 -4.84
C LEU A 17 8.49 1.97 -5.23
N CYS A 18 8.21 2.33 -6.49
CA CYS A 18 6.84 2.44 -6.99
C CYS A 18 6.13 1.08 -7.01
N TYR A 19 6.81 0.01 -7.42
CA TYR A 19 6.27 -1.34 -7.40
C TYR A 19 5.94 -1.79 -5.96
N THR A 20 6.84 -1.50 -5.01
CA THR A 20 6.62 -1.85 -3.61
C THR A 20 5.43 -1.06 -3.01
N GLY A 21 5.29 0.22 -3.35
CA GLY A 21 4.17 1.05 -2.92
C GLY A 21 2.83 0.56 -3.45
N GLU A 22 2.78 0.20 -4.74
CA GLU A 22 1.60 -0.39 -5.37
C GLU A 22 1.23 -1.73 -4.73
N TYR A 23 2.20 -2.63 -4.60
CA TYR A 23 2.01 -3.96 -4.02
C TYR A 23 1.48 -3.87 -2.58
N LEU A 24 2.08 -3.01 -1.76
CA LEU A 24 1.70 -2.81 -0.37
C LEU A 24 0.27 -2.26 -0.27
N THR A 25 -0.07 -1.28 -1.10
CA THR A 25 -1.40 -0.66 -1.16
C THR A 25 -2.45 -1.70 -1.54
N SER A 26 -2.22 -2.43 -2.63
CA SER A 26 -3.12 -3.49 -3.11
C SER A 26 -3.32 -4.60 -2.08
N LYS A 27 -2.24 -5.03 -1.42
CA LYS A 27 -2.33 -6.06 -0.37
C LYS A 27 -3.12 -5.57 0.84
N SER A 28 -2.91 -4.33 1.27
CA SER A 28 -3.65 -3.71 2.36
C SER A 28 -5.15 -3.61 2.06
N GLU A 29 -5.53 -3.22 0.84
CA GLU A 29 -6.93 -3.22 0.42
C GLU A 29 -7.56 -4.62 0.49
N ASN A 30 -6.86 -5.64 -0.01
CA ASN A 30 -7.36 -7.00 0.01
C ASN A 30 -7.60 -7.52 1.42
N ILE A 31 -6.67 -7.28 2.35
CA ILE A 31 -6.85 -7.63 3.77
C ILE A 31 -8.08 -6.93 4.33
N THR A 32 -8.24 -5.65 4.04
CA THR A 32 -9.37 -4.84 4.52
C THR A 32 -10.71 -5.36 4.00
N LYS A 33 -10.78 -5.70 2.70
CA LYS A 33 -11.96 -6.33 2.08
C LYS A 33 -12.28 -7.68 2.73
N SER A 34 -11.28 -8.53 2.96
CA SER A 34 -11.48 -9.83 3.62
C SER A 34 -11.98 -9.68 5.06
N VAL A 35 -11.43 -8.75 5.81
CA VAL A 35 -11.85 -8.47 7.20
C VAL A 35 -13.25 -7.85 7.25
N TYR A 36 -13.60 -6.99 6.30
CA TYR A 36 -14.93 -6.39 6.20
C TYR A 36 -16.01 -7.43 5.88
N ASN A 37 -15.71 -8.36 4.98
CA ASN A 37 -16.62 -9.46 4.59
C ASN A 37 -16.69 -10.59 5.63
N PHE A 38 -15.88 -10.53 6.69
CA PHE A 38 -15.94 -11.49 7.77
C PHE A 38 -17.17 -11.25 8.65
N LEU A 39 -17.71 -12.31 9.27
CA LEU A 39 -18.85 -12.27 10.20
C LEU A 39 -18.46 -11.64 11.55
N TRP A 40 -17.93 -10.42 11.53
CA TRP A 40 -17.37 -9.75 12.70
C TRP A 40 -18.40 -9.47 13.80
N TYR A 41 -19.69 -9.40 13.43
CA TYR A 41 -20.81 -9.19 14.35
C TYR A 41 -21.20 -10.45 15.14
N GLU A 42 -20.77 -11.64 14.71
CA GLU A 42 -21.00 -12.91 15.42
C GLU A 42 -19.88 -13.23 16.43
N LEU A 43 -18.80 -12.45 16.43
CA LEU A 43 -17.68 -12.63 17.34
C LEU A 43 -18.01 -12.16 18.75
N LYS A 44 -17.25 -12.68 19.71
CA LYS A 44 -17.21 -12.13 21.07
C LYS A 44 -16.90 -10.61 20.99
N PRO A 45 -17.52 -9.79 21.86
CA PRO A 45 -17.43 -8.32 21.79
C PRO A 45 -15.98 -7.80 21.85
N GLN A 46 -15.08 -8.50 22.53
CA GLN A 46 -13.65 -8.18 22.57
C GLN A 46 -12.99 -8.29 21.18
N ASN A 47 -13.28 -9.35 20.43
CA ASN A 47 -12.73 -9.60 19.10
C ASN A 47 -13.36 -8.68 18.05
N ALA A 48 -14.67 -8.46 18.14
CA ALA A 48 -15.39 -7.51 17.27
C ALA A 48 -14.78 -6.10 17.37
N ARG A 49 -14.46 -5.63 18.59
CA ARG A 49 -13.82 -4.34 18.80
C ARG A 49 -12.42 -4.24 18.16
N ILE A 50 -11.63 -5.31 18.21
CA ILE A 50 -10.32 -5.36 17.55
C ILE A 50 -10.47 -5.27 16.03
N ILE A 51 -11.40 -6.03 15.46
CA ILE A 51 -11.67 -5.99 14.01
C ILE A 51 -12.15 -4.60 13.58
N LEU A 52 -13.02 -3.96 14.36
CA LEU A 52 -13.52 -2.62 14.07
C LEU A 52 -12.39 -1.58 14.09
N LEU A 53 -11.43 -1.71 15.00
CA LEU A 53 -10.20 -0.90 15.00
C LEU A 53 -9.34 -1.16 13.75
N ILE A 54 -9.18 -2.42 13.33
CA ILE A 54 -8.44 -2.77 12.11
C ILE A 54 -9.10 -2.12 10.89
N ILE A 55 -10.42 -2.29 10.73
CA ILE A 55 -11.19 -1.68 9.64
C ILE A 55 -11.03 -0.15 9.65
N LEU A 56 -11.20 0.50 10.81
CA LEU A 56 -11.05 1.95 10.96
C LEU A 56 -9.64 2.44 10.59
N ARG A 57 -8.60 1.70 11.00
CA ARG A 57 -7.21 2.05 10.67
C ARG A 57 -6.91 1.85 9.20
N SER A 58 -7.47 0.80 8.59
CA SER A 58 -7.32 0.48 7.17
C SER A 58 -8.07 1.41 6.21
N GLN A 59 -9.08 2.16 6.67
CA GLN A 59 -9.70 3.23 5.87
C GLN A 59 -8.66 4.27 5.43
N ARG A 60 -7.59 4.44 6.20
CA ARG A 60 -6.42 5.20 5.76
C ARG A 60 -5.51 4.25 5.00
N GLN A 61 -5.62 4.31 3.68
CA GLN A 61 -4.81 3.53 2.75
C GLN A 61 -3.32 3.66 3.08
N LEU A 62 -2.62 2.53 3.17
CA LEU A 62 -1.19 2.48 3.48
C LEU A 62 -0.40 2.87 2.23
N GLU A 63 -0.38 4.17 1.94
CA GLU A 63 0.26 4.72 0.75
C GLU A 63 1.70 5.13 1.06
N LEU A 64 2.64 4.61 0.28
CA LEU A 64 3.98 5.18 0.22
C LEU A 64 3.92 6.48 -0.58
N THR A 65 4.44 7.57 -0.01
CA THR A 65 4.45 8.88 -0.68
C THR A 65 5.86 9.44 -0.79
N ALA A 66 6.21 9.96 -1.96
CA ALA A 66 7.44 10.71 -2.18
C ALA A 66 7.28 12.11 -1.57
N GLY A 67 7.88 12.33 -0.40
CA GLY A 67 7.88 13.63 0.27
C GLY A 67 6.49 14.18 0.61
N LYS A 68 5.44 13.35 0.68
CA LYS A 68 4.01 13.73 0.76
C LYS A 68 3.43 14.45 -0.45
N PHE A 69 4.18 14.62 -1.54
CA PHE A 69 3.71 15.30 -2.74
C PHE A 69 3.03 14.35 -3.72
N MET A 70 3.52 13.11 -3.81
CA MET A 70 3.09 12.13 -4.80
C MET A 70 3.00 10.74 -4.18
N ARG A 71 1.98 9.97 -4.54
CA ARG A 71 1.92 8.55 -4.21
C ARG A 71 2.91 7.79 -5.08
N LEU A 72 3.69 6.92 -4.45
CA LEU A 72 4.57 5.99 -5.15
C LEU A 72 3.72 4.82 -5.67
N SER A 73 3.19 5.00 -6.88
CA SER A 73 2.45 3.99 -7.63
C SER A 73 3.15 3.70 -8.96
N LEU A 74 2.87 2.54 -9.55
CA LEU A 74 3.38 2.22 -10.88
C LEU A 74 2.85 3.20 -11.94
N GLU A 75 1.63 3.69 -11.73
CA GLU A 75 1.00 4.73 -12.52
C GLU A 75 1.81 6.04 -12.49
N ALA A 76 2.26 6.47 -11.31
CA ALA A 76 3.09 7.66 -11.14
C ALA A 76 4.52 7.53 -11.73
N PHE A 77 5.01 6.30 -11.93
CA PHE A 77 6.28 6.07 -12.62
C PHE A 77 6.13 6.10 -14.15
N THR A 78 4.95 5.72 -14.66
CA THR A 78 4.70 5.57 -16.10
C THR A 78 4.21 6.88 -16.74
N ASN A 79 3.63 7.77 -15.95
CA ASN A 79 3.03 9.05 -16.37
C ASN A 79 4.01 10.22 -16.20
#